data_AF-A0A482X9U3-F1
#
_entry.id   AF-A0A482X9U3-F1
#
_cell.length_a   1.000
_cell.length_b   1.000
_cell.length_c   1.000
_cell.angle_alpha   90.00
_cell.angle_beta   90.00
_cell.angle_gamma   90.00
#
_symmetry.space_group_name_H-M   'P 1'
#
loop_
_entity.id
_entity.type
_entity.pdbx_description
1 polymer ?
#
loop_
_entity_poly.entity_id
_entity_poly.type
_entity_poly.pdbx_seq_one_letter_code
_entity_poly.pdbx_strand_id
1 'polypeptide(L)'
;MSSFIGAIAIGDLVKSTLGPKGMDKILVATGRNEGAVEVTNDGATILKAIGVDNPAAKILVDMSRVQDDEVGDGTTSVTVLGERILQVWRTIS
;
A
#
# COMPACT_ATOMS: atom_id res chain seq x y z
N MET A 1 -7.73 15.00 -10.32
CA MET A 1 -6.30 14.77 -10.65
C MET A 1 -5.49 14.39 -9.42
N SER A 2 -5.65 15.06 -8.27
CA SER A 2 -4.99 14.71 -6.99
C SER A 2 -5.28 13.28 -6.50
N SER A 3 -6.49 12.76 -6.73
CA SER A 3 -6.88 11.40 -6.34
C SER A 3 -5.95 10.32 -6.91
N PHE A 4 -5.66 10.39 -8.22
CA PHE A 4 -4.78 9.43 -8.89
C PHE A 4 -3.34 9.47 -8.38
N ILE A 5 -2.81 10.66 -8.07
CA ILE A 5 -1.44 10.81 -7.59
C ILE A 5 -1.26 10.12 -6.23
N GLY A 6 -2.24 10.23 -5.32
CA GLY A 6 -2.18 9.54 -4.04
C GLY A 6 -2.21 8.02 -4.20
N ALA A 7 -3.05 7.48 -5.08
CA ALA A 7 -3.09 6.05 -5.36
C ALA A 7 -1.77 5.53 -5.97
N ILE A 8 -1.18 6.28 -6.91
CA ILE A 8 0.12 5.95 -7.51
C ILE A 8 1.23 5.96 -6.45
N ALA A 9 1.26 6.97 -5.58
CA ALA A 9 2.26 7.07 -4.51
C ALA A 9 2.20 5.88 -3.54
N ILE A 10 0.99 5.40 -3.22
CA ILE A 10 0.81 4.20 -2.39
C ILE A 10 1.29 2.94 -3.11
N GLY A 11 0.95 2.75 -4.38
CA GLY A 11 1.42 1.61 -5.14
C GLY A 11 2.95 1.58 -5.27
N ASP A 12 3.58 2.72 -5.54
CA ASP A 12 5.04 2.82 -5.60
C ASP A 12 5.71 2.51 -4.25
N LEU A 13 5.08 2.88 -3.12
CA LEU A 13 5.58 2.57 -1.79
C LEU A 13 5.65 1.05 -1.55
N VAL A 14 4.58 0.32 -1.90
CA VAL A 14 4.49 -1.14 -1.66
C VAL A 14 5.12 -1.98 -2.77
N LYS A 15 5.29 -1.44 -3.98
CA LYS A 15 5.86 -2.18 -5.12
C LYS A 15 7.22 -2.79 -4.84
N SER A 16 8.05 -2.15 -4.01
CA SER A 16 9.37 -2.67 -3.68
C SER A 16 9.34 -3.83 -2.68
N THR A 17 8.21 -4.13 -2.04
CA THR A 17 8.06 -5.27 -1.12
C THR A 17 7.53 -6.51 -1.83
N LEU A 18 7.24 -6.41 -3.15
CA LEU A 18 6.63 -7.47 -3.92
C LEU A 18 7.59 -8.63 -4.19
N GLY A 19 7.17 -9.84 -3.79
CA GLY A 19 7.82 -11.11 -4.14
C GLY A 19 8.97 -11.51 -3.21
N PRO A 20 9.64 -12.64 -3.50
CA PRO A 20 10.64 -13.23 -2.60
C PRO A 20 11.97 -12.45 -2.53
N LYS A 21 12.17 -11.49 -3.45
CA LYS A 21 13.27 -10.52 -3.41
C LYS A 21 12.78 -9.11 -3.04
N GLY A 22 11.56 -9.02 -2.52
CA GLY A 22 11.02 -7.78 -1.98
C GLY A 22 11.87 -7.28 -0.81
N MET A 23 11.94 -5.97 -0.66
CA MET A 23 12.61 -5.33 0.46
C MET A 23 11.60 -5.08 1.58
N ASP A 24 12.06 -5.24 2.83
CA ASP A 24 11.29 -4.84 3.99
C ASP A 24 11.18 -3.31 4.10
N LYS A 25 10.10 -2.84 4.72
CA LYS A 25 9.94 -1.44 5.12
C LYS A 25 10.18 -1.32 6.60
N ILE A 26 10.85 -0.23 6.96
CA ILE A 26 11.00 0.21 8.35
C ILE A 26 9.90 1.23 8.61
N LEU A 27 8.95 0.87 9.45
CA LEU A 27 7.87 1.71 9.93
C LEU A 27 8.29 2.32 11.27
N VAL A 28 8.24 3.64 11.36
CA VAL A 28 8.54 4.37 12.59
C VAL A 28 7.26 5.04 13.05
N ALA A 29 6.73 4.60 14.20
CA ALA A 29 5.52 5.17 14.75
C ALA A 29 5.75 6.61 15.21
N THR A 30 4.79 7.48 14.88
CA THR A 30 4.73 8.87 15.35
C THR A 30 3.50 9.04 16.25
N GLY A 31 3.60 9.81 17.33
CA GLY A 31 2.50 10.02 18.28
C GLY A 31 2.61 9.21 19.59
N ARG A 32 1.56 8.51 20.03
CA ARG A 32 1.53 7.89 21.37
C ARG A 32 2.58 6.79 21.61
N ASN A 33 3.06 6.16 20.55
CA ASN A 33 4.11 5.13 20.57
C ASN A 33 5.39 5.63 19.87
N GLU A 34 5.69 6.92 20.01
CA GLU A 34 6.84 7.55 19.34
C GLU A 34 8.15 6.77 19.60
N GLY A 35 8.85 6.43 18.52
CA GLY A 35 10.09 5.65 18.56
C GLY A 35 9.91 4.13 18.49
N ALA A 36 8.68 3.60 18.45
CA ALA A 36 8.47 2.21 18.09
C ALA A 36 8.83 1.98 16.62
N VAL A 37 9.68 0.98 16.38
CA VAL A 37 10.15 0.59 15.05
C VAL A 37 9.63 -0.80 14.74
N GLU A 38 8.98 -0.94 13.59
CA GLU A 38 8.51 -2.21 13.06
C GLU A 38 9.11 -2.41 11.67
N VAL A 39 9.61 -3.62 11.41
CA VAL A 39 10.19 -3.98 10.12
C VAL A 39 9.34 -5.09 9.50
N THR A 40 8.76 -4.83 8.33
CA THR A 40 7.82 -5.76 7.70
C THR A 40 7.82 -5.61 6.18
N ASN A 41 7.54 -6.70 5.46
CA ASN A 41 7.25 -6.71 4.02
C ASN A 41 5.75 -6.85 3.70
N ASP A 42 4.91 -7.07 4.70
CA ASP A 42 3.48 -7.26 4.48
C ASP A 42 2.82 -5.95 4.06
N GLY A 43 2.23 -5.96 2.85
CA GLY A 43 1.54 -4.81 2.29
C GLY A 43 0.39 -4.34 3.16
N ALA A 44 -0.38 -5.24 3.78
CA ALA A 44 -1.53 -4.84 4.60
C ALA A 44 -1.09 -4.09 5.86
N THR A 45 -0.06 -4.59 6.56
CA THR A 45 0.52 -3.93 7.73
C THR A 45 1.13 -2.58 7.40
N ILE A 46 1.91 -2.49 6.31
CA ILE A 46 2.49 -1.22 5.83
C ILE A 46 1.40 -0.19 5.54
N LEU A 47 0.34 -0.61 4.85
CA LEU A 47 -0.77 0.26 4.45
C LEU A 47 -1.65 0.70 5.63
N LYS A 48 -1.79 -0.13 6.67
CA LYS A 48 -2.47 0.21 7.93
C LYS A 48 -1.68 1.24 8.75
N ALA A 49 -0.35 1.21 8.67
CA ALA A 49 0.54 2.10 9.44
C ALA A 49 0.66 3.51 8.85
N ILE A 50 0.40 3.68 7.54
CA ILE A 50 0.48 4.99 6.88
C ILE A 50 -0.85 5.75 6.98
N GLY A 51 -0.79 7.02 7.35
CA GLY A 51 -1.95 7.92 7.33
C GLY A 51 -2.29 8.34 5.91
N VAL A 52 -3.41 7.87 5.36
CA VAL A 52 -3.84 8.16 3.98
C VAL A 52 -5.15 8.93 3.98
N ASP A 53 -5.12 10.17 3.49
CA ASP A 53 -6.31 11.02 3.33
C ASP A 53 -6.95 10.95 1.93
N ASN A 54 -6.21 10.43 0.95
CA ASN A 54 -6.66 10.38 -0.43
C ASN A 54 -7.73 9.29 -0.65
N PRO A 55 -8.92 9.60 -1.20
CA PRO A 55 -10.00 8.62 -1.39
C PRO A 55 -9.62 7.43 -2.28
N ALA A 56 -8.88 7.66 -3.38
CA ALA A 56 -8.50 6.57 -4.28
C ALA A 56 -7.44 5.66 -3.62
N ALA A 57 -6.56 6.24 -2.82
CA ALA A 57 -5.59 5.48 -2.05
C ALA A 57 -6.26 4.66 -0.92
N LYS A 58 -7.31 5.18 -0.26
CA LYS A 58 -8.10 4.41 0.72
C LYS A 58 -8.70 3.15 0.12
N ILE A 59 -9.21 3.22 -1.12
CA ILE A 59 -9.72 2.03 -1.83
C ILE A 59 -8.61 0.97 -2.01
N LEU A 60 -7.38 1.39 -2.33
CA LEU A 60 -6.24 0.46 -2.43
C LEU A 60 -5.90 -0.19 -1.07
N VAL A 61 -5.95 0.59 0.02
CA VAL A 61 -5.73 0.08 1.40
C VAL A 61 -6.80 -0.93 1.78
N ASP A 62 -8.07 -0.62 1.52
CA ASP A 62 -9.20 -1.49 1.83
C ASP A 62 -9.12 -2.81 1.03
N MET A 63 -8.73 -2.76 -0.25
CA MET A 63 -8.50 -3.98 -1.05
C MET A 63 -7.40 -4.87 -0.45
N SER A 64 -6.28 -4.27 -0.03
CA SER A 64 -5.20 -5.02 0.62
C SER A 64 -5.65 -5.68 1.91
N ARG A 65 -6.46 -4.97 2.71
CA ARG A 65 -7.02 -5.49 3.96
C ARG A 65 -8.01 -6.63 3.72
N VAL A 66 -8.89 -6.52 2.73
CA VAL A 66 -9.82 -7.62 2.39
C VAL A 66 -9.04 -8.87 1.94
N GLN A 67 -7.97 -8.69 1.18
CA GLN A 67 -7.11 -9.80 0.76
C GLN A 67 -6.40 -10.46 1.95
N ASP A 68 -5.95 -9.66 2.92
CA ASP A 68 -5.38 -10.12 4.20
C ASP A 68 -6.41 -10.92 5.01
N ASP A 69 -7.63 -10.40 5.15
CA ASP A 69 -8.70 -11.02 5.93
C ASP A 69 -9.20 -12.35 5.31
N GLU A 70 -9.25 -12.46 3.97
CA GLU A 70 -9.80 -13.63 3.27
C GLU A 70 -8.76 -14.71 2.95
N VAL A 71 -7.54 -14.32 2.57
CA VAL A 71 -6.50 -15.24 2.07
C VAL A 71 -5.22 -15.19 2.91
N GLY A 72 -4.91 -14.03 3.51
CA GLY A 72 -3.69 -13.82 4.30
C GLY A 72 -2.40 -13.75 3.46
N ASP A 73 -2.49 -13.71 2.13
CA ASP A 73 -1.36 -13.56 1.22
C ASP A 73 -1.76 -12.79 -0.04
N GLY A 74 -0.78 -12.24 -0.75
CA GLY A 74 -0.98 -11.48 -1.98
C GLY A 74 -1.44 -10.04 -1.76
N THR A 75 -1.39 -9.54 -0.52
CA THR A 75 -1.74 -8.16 -0.12
C THR A 75 -0.98 -7.11 -0.94
N THR A 76 0.33 -7.33 -1.13
CA THR A 76 1.18 -6.48 -1.98
C THR A 76 0.83 -6.61 -3.46
N SER A 77 0.59 -7.82 -3.95
CA SER A 77 0.28 -8.08 -5.37
C SER A 77 -1.03 -7.41 -5.80
N VAL A 78 -2.08 -7.53 -4.99
CA VAL A 78 -3.39 -6.92 -5.29
C VAL A 78 -3.31 -5.40 -5.30
N THR A 79 -2.54 -4.82 -4.38
CA THR A 79 -2.36 -3.36 -4.28
C THR A 79 -1.62 -2.82 -5.50
N VAL A 80 -0.52 -3.46 -5.91
CA VAL A 80 0.27 -3.06 -7.09
C VAL A 80 -0.55 -3.23 -8.38
N LEU A 81 -1.35 -4.29 -8.49
CA LEU A 81 -2.22 -4.49 -9.64
C LEU A 81 -3.28 -3.38 -9.76
N GLY A 82 -3.93 -3.03 -8.64
CA GLY A 82 -4.93 -1.96 -8.58
C GLY A 82 -4.36 -0.59 -8.97
N GLU A 83 -3.17 -0.25 -8.45
CA GLU A 83 -2.46 0.97 -8.85
C GLU A 83 -2.16 0.97 -10.35
N ARG A 84 -1.65 -0.15 -10.88
CA ARG A 84 -1.27 -0.23 -12.29
C ARG A 84 -2.45 -0.04 -13.23
N ILE A 85 -3.62 -0.56 -12.87
CA ILE A 85 -4.88 -0.34 -13.62
C ILE A 85 -5.23 1.14 -13.63
N LEU A 86 -5.20 1.83 -12.48
CA LEU A 86 -5.47 3.27 -12.38
C LEU A 86 -4.48 4.09 -13.21
N GLN A 87 -3.21 3.70 -13.22
CA GLN A 87 -2.16 4.36 -13.99
C GLN A 87 -2.37 4.19 -15.50
N VAL A 88 -2.69 2.97 -15.97
CA VAL A 88 -3.02 2.74 -17.39
C VAL A 88 -4.26 3.54 -17.78
N TRP A 89 -5.29 3.55 -16.92
CA TRP A 89 -6.53 4.27 -17.18
C TRP A 89 -6.28 5.77 -17.38
N ARG A 90 -5.42 6.37 -16.56
CA ARG A 90 -4.98 7.77 -16.72
C ARG A 90 -4.24 8.03 -18.04
N THR A 91 -3.48 7.07 -18.57
CA THR A 91 -2.72 7.25 -19.81
C THR A 91 -3.61 7.21 -21.05
N ILE A 92 -4.73 6.50 -21.00
CA ILE A 92 -5.65 6.31 -22.14
C ILE A 92 -6.83 7.29 -22.17
N SER A 93 -6.98 8.13 -21.13
CA SER A 93 -8.02 9.16 -21.03
C SER A 93 -7.46 10.56 -21.24
#